data_AF-A0A1Z5K231-F1
#
_entry.id   AF-A0A1Z5K231-F1
#
_cell.length_a   1.000
_cell.length_b   1.000
_cell.length_c   1.000
_cell.angle_alpha   90.00
_cell.angle_beta   90.00
_cell.angle_gamma   90.00
#
_symmetry.space_group_name_H-M   'P 1'
#
loop_
_entity.id
_entity.type
_entity.pdbx_description
1 polymer ?
#
loop_
_entity_poly.entity_id
_entity_poly.type
_entity_poly.pdbx_seq_one_letter_code
_entity_poly.pdbx_strand_id
1 'polypeptide(L)'
;MGQALWAAKPTQTDLLAQQLAAALGYPAGWRVVRTMEEMEYNELVAKKENEEASPAELNAALQETELGNSQIKKENVRADESKEDPVQTTEKDSTENKVDANGRKRATSPLDEPSNLVQGQNESIVRDAPTRNSDSLATQSQPGRMVKVTVDRIYAGKPGTDCDMWYHHSAATRAALAWMEKEAIHEDPEQSGPAPTPFDFKGGHMLPRSSKFDVGDKVEVLYEGEWWDAKILRKNEHKVDGFRYQVFYSSDNSKQSGVAESSIRPRMNDEDPHKTAANNGFDETWQAFSQGGNRWKIIGPDGTVYKSKKAALQAFNNKSDKPSKDSLTEEDPPWRTVGSEYLGKYVRWVTEHKASARRTVAVEQIGEVVGWISETDVDKAGEPGFVSEKTGKPASLYHVVFNDEPTHHPYASVLIEFVDLEEYELKECILSEEEYRPNKKTRVG
;
A
#
# COMPACT_ATOMS: atom_id res chain seq x y z
N MET A 1 27.95 -16.70 12.53
CA MET A 1 28.26 -15.34 12.05
C MET A 1 29.77 -15.23 11.86
N GLY A 2 30.24 -15.49 10.64
CA GLY A 2 31.67 -15.66 10.32
C GLY A 2 32.42 -14.33 10.18
N GLN A 3 33.73 -14.42 9.94
CA GLN A 3 34.74 -13.33 9.82
C GLN A 3 34.34 -12.04 9.08
N ALA A 4 33.22 -12.00 8.35
CA ALA A 4 32.71 -10.84 7.63
C ALA A 4 32.45 -9.61 8.51
N LEU A 5 31.98 -9.80 9.75
CA LEU A 5 31.76 -8.68 10.69
C LEU A 5 33.06 -7.94 11.05
N TRP A 6 34.16 -8.69 11.17
CA TRP A 6 35.46 -8.19 11.64
C TRP A 6 36.42 -7.82 10.52
N ALA A 7 36.07 -8.13 9.27
CA ALA A 7 36.86 -7.75 8.11
C ALA A 7 36.66 -6.25 7.82
N ALA A 8 37.59 -5.41 8.28
CA ALA A 8 37.63 -3.97 8.00
C ALA A 8 37.96 -3.64 6.53
N LYS A 9 37.95 -4.63 5.63
CA LYS A 9 38.28 -4.41 4.22
C LYS A 9 37.13 -3.69 3.52
N PRO A 10 37.42 -2.67 2.70
CA PRO A 10 36.39 -1.97 1.94
C PRO A 10 35.76 -2.91 0.92
N THR A 11 34.46 -2.75 0.68
CA THR A 11 33.73 -3.53 -0.32
C THR A 11 33.90 -2.89 -1.69
N GLN A 12 34.82 -3.42 -2.50
CA GLN A 12 35.15 -2.84 -3.82
C GLN A 12 34.20 -3.29 -4.94
N THR A 13 33.46 -4.37 -4.75
CA THR A 13 32.57 -4.95 -5.76
C THR A 13 31.15 -5.09 -5.22
N ASP A 14 30.16 -5.07 -6.13
CA ASP A 14 28.74 -5.26 -5.77
C ASP A 14 28.53 -6.61 -5.04
N LEU A 15 29.22 -7.66 -5.48
CA LEU A 15 29.16 -8.98 -4.85
C LEU A 15 29.66 -8.97 -3.40
N LEU A 16 30.74 -8.25 -3.09
CA LEU A 16 31.22 -8.12 -1.72
C LEU A 16 30.24 -7.32 -0.85
N ALA A 17 29.60 -6.30 -1.41
CA ALA A 17 28.58 -5.53 -0.70
C ALA A 17 27.30 -6.36 -0.44
N GLN A 18 26.93 -7.28 -1.35
CA GLN A 18 25.87 -8.27 -1.13
C GLN A 18 26.21 -9.23 0.01
N GLN A 19 27.40 -9.81 -0.05
CA GLN A 19 27.85 -10.79 0.93
C GLN A 19 27.93 -10.18 2.32
N LEU A 20 28.39 -8.92 2.43
CA LEU A 20 28.41 -8.19 3.69
C LEU A 20 26.98 -7.92 4.19
N ALA A 21 26.06 -7.50 3.33
CA ALA A 21 24.67 -7.28 3.69
C ALA A 21 23.99 -8.55 4.23
N ALA A 22 24.15 -9.67 3.51
CA ALA A 22 23.63 -10.97 3.93
C ALA A 22 24.25 -11.45 5.25
N ALA A 23 25.56 -11.25 5.44
CA ALA A 23 26.24 -11.60 6.69
C ALA A 23 25.76 -10.78 7.91
N LEU A 24 25.23 -9.58 7.66
CA LEU A 24 24.63 -8.69 8.67
C LEU A 24 23.13 -8.94 8.89
N GLY A 25 22.53 -9.89 8.18
CA GLY A 25 21.11 -10.25 8.32
C GLY A 25 20.16 -9.32 7.55
N TYR A 26 20.64 -8.57 6.57
CA TYR A 26 19.75 -7.80 5.67
C TYR A 26 19.11 -8.70 4.60
N PRO A 27 17.93 -8.32 4.07
CA PRO A 27 17.22 -9.09 3.04
C PRO A 27 18.05 -9.29 1.75
N ALA A 28 17.68 -10.33 0.99
CA ALA A 28 18.26 -10.58 -0.32
C ALA A 28 18.06 -9.36 -1.23
N GLY A 29 19.12 -8.89 -1.89
CA GLY A 29 19.08 -7.70 -2.75
C GLY A 29 19.61 -6.42 -2.11
N TRP A 30 19.83 -6.38 -0.79
CA TRP A 30 20.47 -5.25 -0.11
C TRP A 30 22.00 -5.24 -0.34
N ARG A 31 22.63 -4.09 -0.10
CA ARG A 31 24.09 -3.90 -0.20
C ARG A 31 24.60 -3.13 1.01
N VAL A 32 25.75 -3.51 1.53
CA VAL A 32 26.48 -2.69 2.51
C VAL A 32 27.80 -2.30 1.89
N VAL A 33 27.93 -1.02 1.54
CA VAL A 33 29.16 -0.45 0.97
C VAL A 33 30.01 0.08 2.12
N ARG A 34 31.10 -0.62 2.39
CA ARG A 34 32.09 -0.28 3.40
C ARG A 34 33.23 0.52 2.78
N THR A 35 33.46 1.73 3.27
CA THR A 35 34.61 2.58 2.91
C THR A 35 35.52 2.80 4.11
N MET A 36 36.80 3.05 3.86
CA MET A 36 37.73 3.53 4.89
C MET A 36 37.96 5.01 4.64
N GLU A 37 37.51 5.85 5.57
CA GLU A 37 37.68 7.29 5.50
C GLU A 37 38.76 7.70 6.50
N GLU A 38 39.70 8.54 6.08
CA GLU A 38 40.70 9.12 6.96
C GLU A 38 40.10 10.39 7.58
N MET A 39 39.82 10.35 8.87
CA MET A 39 39.30 11.49 9.63
C MET A 39 40.37 12.00 10.59
N GLU A 40 40.46 13.33 10.72
CA GLU A 40 41.32 13.95 11.73
C GLU A 40 40.69 13.71 13.11
N TYR A 41 41.35 12.91 13.95
CA TYR A 41 40.86 12.62 15.28
C TYR A 41 41.09 13.82 16.17
N ASN A 42 40.01 14.57 16.41
CA ASN A 42 40.04 15.69 17.32
C ASN A 42 39.83 15.17 18.75
N GLU A 43 40.94 14.97 19.47
CA GLU A 43 40.96 14.34 20.80
C GLU A 43 40.06 15.04 21.84
N LEU A 44 39.74 16.32 21.61
CA LEU A 44 38.80 17.11 22.42
C LEU A 44 37.34 16.67 22.25
N VAL A 45 36.93 16.21 21.05
CA VAL A 45 35.55 15.73 20.80
C VAL A 45 35.34 14.37 21.47
N ALA A 46 36.33 13.48 21.38
CA ALA A 46 36.24 12.17 21.99
C ALA A 46 36.26 12.21 23.54
N LYS A 47 36.93 13.19 24.15
CA LYS A 47 36.83 13.41 25.60
C LYS A 47 35.46 13.90 26.02
N LYS A 48 34.83 14.80 25.24
CA LYS A 48 33.45 15.24 25.51
C LYS A 48 32.44 14.11 25.39
N GLU A 49 32.52 13.27 24.36
CA GLU A 49 31.61 12.13 24.21
C GLU A 49 31.80 11.08 25.32
N ASN A 50 33.03 10.85 25.79
CA ASN A 50 33.30 9.96 26.92
C ASN A 50 32.92 10.54 28.29
N GLU A 51 32.89 11.87 28.44
CA GLU A 51 32.42 12.53 29.67
C GLU A 51 30.89 12.64 29.73
N GLU A 52 30.22 12.81 28.58
CA GLU A 52 28.75 12.84 28.48
C GLU A 52 28.12 11.42 28.52
N ALA A 53 28.85 10.38 28.14
CA ALA A 53 28.40 8.98 28.28
C ALA A 53 28.66 8.40 29.68
N SER A 54 28.29 9.13 30.74
CA SER A 54 28.34 8.60 32.11
C SER A 54 27.43 7.36 32.23
N PRO A 55 27.92 6.22 32.78
CA PRO A 55 27.12 5.00 32.97
C PRO A 55 25.83 5.20 33.78
N ALA A 56 25.71 6.32 34.50
CA ALA A 56 24.53 6.66 35.28
C ALA A 56 23.31 7.06 34.43
N GLU A 57 23.50 7.74 33.29
CA GLU A 57 22.38 8.22 32.46
C GLU A 57 21.81 7.13 31.55
N LEU A 58 22.66 6.19 31.11
CA LEU A 58 22.24 5.02 30.32
C LEU A 58 21.35 4.04 31.11
N ASN A 59 21.54 3.95 32.44
CA ASN A 59 20.67 3.14 33.30
C ASN A 59 19.32 3.83 33.62
N ALA A 60 19.25 5.17 33.59
CA ALA A 60 18.00 5.90 33.78
C ALA A 60 17.06 5.75 32.56
N ALA A 61 17.60 5.80 31.34
CA ALA A 61 16.81 5.64 30.11
C ALA A 61 16.21 4.23 29.94
N LEU A 62 16.85 3.20 30.50
CA LEU A 62 16.33 1.81 30.52
C LEU A 62 15.23 1.59 31.56
N GLN A 63 15.16 2.40 32.63
CA GLN A 63 14.09 2.27 33.65
C GLN A 63 12.79 2.99 33.27
N GLU A 64 12.84 4.02 32.42
CA GLU A 64 11.63 4.77 32.02
C GLU A 64 10.80 4.06 30.94
N THR A 65 11.32 3.02 30.29
CA THR A 65 10.60 2.27 29.24
C THR A 65 9.70 1.15 29.78
N GLU A 66 9.82 0.74 31.05
CA GLU A 66 9.01 -0.35 31.62
C GLU A 66 7.73 0.11 32.37
N LEU A 67 7.54 1.41 32.63
CA LEU A 67 6.39 1.90 33.43
C LEU A 67 5.24 2.53 32.63
N GLY A 68 5.32 2.54 31.30
CA GLY A 68 4.38 3.28 30.44
C GLY A 68 3.14 2.51 29.93
N ASN A 69 2.81 1.32 30.45
CA ASN A 69 1.74 0.48 29.88
C ASN A 69 0.81 -0.15 30.92
N SER A 70 0.33 0.64 31.89
CA SER A 70 -0.83 0.21 32.69
C SER A 70 -1.51 1.40 33.36
N GLN A 71 -2.46 2.05 32.66
CA GLN A 71 -3.68 2.64 33.23
C GLN A 71 -4.49 3.37 32.15
N ILE A 72 -5.44 2.67 31.51
CA ILE A 72 -6.64 3.31 30.98
C ILE A 72 -7.80 2.81 31.81
N LYS A 73 -8.16 3.64 32.80
CA LYS A 73 -9.34 3.51 33.65
C LYS A 73 -10.57 3.86 32.83
N LYS A 74 -11.60 3.03 32.99
CA LYS A 74 -12.99 3.29 32.64
C LYS A 74 -13.49 4.52 33.41
N GLU A 75 -14.08 5.48 32.73
CA GLU A 75 -14.96 6.47 33.36
C GLU A 75 -16.23 6.64 32.53
N ASN A 76 -17.34 6.18 33.13
CA ASN A 76 -18.71 6.56 32.81
C ASN A 76 -18.95 8.01 33.26
N VAL A 77 -19.87 8.71 32.61
CA VAL A 77 -20.73 9.84 33.06
C VAL A 77 -21.08 10.62 31.78
N ARG A 78 -22.25 11.20 31.54
CA ARG A 78 -23.63 11.16 32.04
C ARG A 78 -24.34 12.15 31.12
N ALA A 79 -25.61 11.91 30.83
CA ALA A 79 -26.47 12.80 30.08
C ALA A 79 -26.55 14.20 30.73
N ASP A 80 -26.66 15.25 29.92
CA ASP A 80 -27.43 16.44 30.28
C ASP A 80 -27.99 17.16 29.06
N GLU A 81 -29.26 17.55 29.20
CA GLU A 81 -30.11 18.29 28.28
C GLU A 81 -29.96 19.81 28.48
N SER A 82 -30.02 20.61 27.41
CA SER A 82 -30.61 21.98 27.36
C SER A 82 -30.45 22.53 25.93
N LYS A 83 -31.50 22.80 25.14
CA LYS A 83 -32.51 23.89 25.13
C LYS A 83 -32.00 25.28 24.71
N GLU A 84 -32.62 25.77 23.61
CA GLU A 84 -33.00 27.17 23.25
C GLU A 84 -31.81 28.12 22.91
N ASP A 85 -31.77 28.97 21.86
CA ASP A 85 -32.77 29.69 21.06
C ASP A 85 -32.17 30.24 19.73
N PRO A 86 -32.99 30.82 18.80
CA PRO A 86 -32.58 31.16 17.44
C PRO A 86 -32.11 32.62 17.27
N VAL A 87 -31.06 32.83 16.48
CA VAL A 87 -30.58 34.17 16.09
C VAL A 87 -30.91 34.47 14.63
N GLN A 88 -31.60 35.59 14.45
CA GLN A 88 -31.90 36.27 13.19
C GLN A 88 -30.62 36.75 12.50
N THR A 89 -30.53 36.59 11.18
CA THR A 89 -29.61 37.39 10.36
C THR A 89 -30.35 38.01 9.18
N THR A 90 -30.12 39.31 9.09
CA THR A 90 -30.71 40.32 8.23
C THR A 90 -30.19 40.29 6.80
N GLU A 91 -31.09 40.68 5.89
CA GLU A 91 -30.86 41.02 4.49
C GLU A 91 -29.77 42.07 4.32
N LYS A 92 -28.89 41.89 3.33
CA LYS A 92 -28.25 43.01 2.61
C LYS A 92 -28.10 42.72 1.12
N ASP A 93 -28.92 43.44 0.38
CA ASP A 93 -28.78 43.90 -0.99
C ASP A 93 -27.38 44.46 -1.29
N SER A 94 -26.82 44.16 -2.47
CA SER A 94 -25.76 44.93 -3.13
C SER A 94 -25.64 44.57 -4.62
N THR A 95 -26.40 45.33 -5.43
CA THR A 95 -26.01 45.96 -6.71
C THR A 95 -24.79 45.44 -7.48
N GLU A 96 -25.06 44.82 -8.64
CA GLU A 96 -24.10 44.54 -9.72
C GLU A 96 -23.79 45.81 -10.55
N ASN A 97 -22.50 46.13 -10.73
CA ASN A 97 -22.00 47.00 -11.79
C ASN A 97 -21.33 46.15 -12.87
N LYS A 98 -21.92 46.14 -14.07
CA LYS A 98 -21.33 45.62 -15.31
C LYS A 98 -20.38 46.64 -15.92
N VAL A 99 -19.14 46.25 -16.20
CA VAL A 99 -18.30 46.91 -17.22
C VAL A 99 -17.60 45.84 -18.06
N ASP A 100 -17.84 45.91 -19.36
CA ASP A 100 -17.32 45.03 -20.39
C ASP A 100 -15.86 45.33 -20.79
N ALA A 101 -15.12 44.23 -20.99
CA ALA A 101 -14.20 43.90 -22.08
C ALA A 101 -13.48 44.98 -22.92
N ASN A 102 -12.14 44.90 -23.00
CA ASN A 102 -11.36 44.48 -24.21
C ASN A 102 -9.94 45.09 -24.27
N GLY A 103 -8.98 44.32 -24.82
CA GLY A 103 -7.72 44.82 -25.42
C GLY A 103 -6.45 44.11 -24.92
N ARG A 104 -5.90 43.02 -25.51
CA ARG A 104 -5.27 42.78 -26.84
C ARG A 104 -3.77 43.21 -26.92
N LYS A 105 -2.95 42.27 -27.45
CA LYS A 105 -1.57 42.36 -28.02
C LYS A 105 -0.43 42.22 -26.99
N ARG A 106 0.53 41.27 -27.02
CA ARG A 106 1.33 40.54 -28.03
C ARG A 106 2.33 41.41 -28.81
N ALA A 107 3.60 41.36 -28.39
CA ALA A 107 4.84 41.71 -29.13
C ALA A 107 6.02 41.15 -28.30
N THR A 108 6.72 40.09 -28.72
CA THR A 108 7.94 40.04 -29.56
C THR A 108 9.21 40.59 -28.90
N SER A 109 10.11 39.68 -28.54
CA SER A 109 11.55 39.88 -28.29
C SER A 109 12.28 40.32 -29.58
N PRO A 110 13.49 40.89 -29.47
CA PRO A 110 14.67 40.11 -29.86
C PRO A 110 16.00 40.40 -29.11
N LEU A 111 16.88 39.38 -29.17
CA LEU A 111 18.35 39.36 -29.35
C LEU A 111 19.22 40.55 -28.87
N ASP A 112 20.27 40.27 -28.10
CA ASP A 112 21.66 40.17 -28.61
C ASP A 112 22.68 39.82 -27.51
N GLU A 113 23.54 38.84 -27.83
CA GLU A 113 24.87 38.55 -27.25
C GLU A 113 25.91 39.57 -27.79
N PRO A 114 27.24 39.45 -27.54
CA PRO A 114 28.02 39.09 -26.34
C PRO A 114 29.12 40.15 -26.06
N SER A 115 29.99 39.93 -25.06
CA SER A 115 31.47 39.99 -25.20
C SER A 115 32.28 40.42 -23.95
N ASN A 116 33.46 39.78 -23.85
CA ASN A 116 34.75 40.26 -23.32
C ASN A 116 35.10 40.21 -21.82
N LEU A 117 35.82 39.14 -21.46
CA LEU A 117 37.27 39.10 -21.19
C LEU A 117 37.93 40.40 -20.65
N VAL A 118 38.33 40.41 -19.38
CA VAL A 118 39.47 41.21 -18.88
C VAL A 118 40.19 40.44 -17.76
N GLN A 119 41.42 40.03 -18.03
CA GLN A 119 42.46 39.74 -17.03
C GLN A 119 43.06 41.07 -16.56
N GLY A 120 43.33 41.18 -15.27
CA GLY A 120 44.08 42.30 -14.70
C GLY A 120 44.71 41.93 -13.36
N GLN A 121 46.02 41.69 -13.39
CA GLN A 121 46.90 41.68 -12.22
C GLN A 121 46.99 43.09 -11.63
N ASN A 122 47.26 43.22 -10.32
CA ASN A 122 48.25 44.17 -9.77
C ASN A 122 48.44 44.01 -8.25
N GLU A 123 49.64 43.53 -7.92
CA GLU A 123 50.62 44.04 -6.94
C GLU A 123 50.19 44.90 -5.74
N SER A 124 50.55 44.36 -4.56
CA SER A 124 51.25 44.97 -3.40
C SER A 124 51.05 46.44 -3.05
N ILE A 125 50.83 46.72 -1.74
CA ILE A 125 51.54 47.74 -0.97
C ILE A 125 51.52 47.38 0.53
N VAL A 126 52.70 47.53 1.13
CA VAL A 126 53.11 47.42 2.53
C VAL A 126 52.57 48.58 3.38
N ARG A 127 52.25 48.35 4.67
CA ARG A 127 52.65 49.22 5.79
C ARG A 127 52.32 48.64 7.18
N ASP A 128 53.35 48.63 8.00
CA ASP A 128 53.41 48.31 9.42
C ASP A 128 52.68 49.32 10.33
N ALA A 129 52.14 48.83 11.45
CA ALA A 129 52.28 49.45 12.78
C ALA A 129 51.86 48.47 13.90
N PRO A 130 52.41 48.59 15.13
CA PRO A 130 52.50 47.49 16.09
C PRO A 130 51.51 47.60 17.27
N THR A 131 51.74 46.77 18.29
CA THR A 131 51.25 46.79 19.69
C THR A 131 50.02 45.94 20.04
N ARG A 132 50.23 44.79 20.69
CA ARG A 132 50.18 44.65 22.17
C ARG A 132 50.31 43.17 22.56
N ASN A 133 51.29 42.90 23.42
CA ASN A 133 51.51 41.63 24.08
C ASN A 133 50.33 41.29 25.01
N SER A 134 49.66 40.18 24.74
CA SER A 134 49.00 39.38 25.76
C SER A 134 49.56 37.96 25.63
N ASP A 135 50.34 37.56 26.63
CA ASP A 135 50.80 36.19 26.84
C ASP A 135 49.60 35.24 26.94
N SER A 136 49.15 34.76 25.79
CA SER A 136 48.40 33.52 25.71
C SER A 136 49.43 32.43 25.53
N LEU A 137 49.44 31.46 26.45
CA LEU A 137 50.12 30.18 26.26
C LEU A 137 49.61 29.60 24.94
N ALA A 138 50.38 29.81 23.87
CA ALA A 138 50.14 29.19 22.59
C ALA A 138 50.33 27.69 22.81
N THR A 139 49.25 27.00 23.17
CA THR A 139 49.16 25.56 23.09
C THR A 139 49.45 25.22 21.64
N GLN A 140 50.69 24.81 21.38
CA GLN A 140 51.15 24.42 20.07
C GLN A 140 50.26 23.27 19.63
N SER A 141 49.26 23.58 18.81
CA SER A 141 48.29 22.61 18.28
C SER A 141 49.11 21.53 17.58
N GLN A 142 49.23 20.36 18.21
CA GLN A 142 49.85 19.24 17.55
C GLN A 142 48.98 18.91 16.33
N PRO A 143 49.58 18.68 15.15
CA PRO A 143 48.83 18.30 13.96
C PRO A 143 47.95 17.08 14.31
N GLY A 144 46.66 17.17 14.05
CA GLY A 144 45.69 16.17 14.46
C GLY A 144 46.08 14.80 13.90
N ARG A 145 45.97 13.77 14.75
CA ARG A 145 46.28 12.41 14.35
C ARG A 145 45.20 11.94 13.36
N MET A 146 45.58 11.68 12.11
CA MET A 146 44.70 11.04 11.14
C MET A 146 44.38 9.61 11.58
N VAL A 147 43.11 9.28 11.72
CA VAL A 147 42.62 7.93 12.06
C VAL A 147 41.79 7.40 10.89
N LYS A 148 42.02 6.14 10.54
CA LYS A 148 41.21 5.42 9.57
C LYS A 148 39.94 4.91 10.25
N VAL A 149 38.79 5.40 9.82
CA VAL A 149 37.48 4.99 10.31
C VAL A 149 36.76 4.22 9.22
N THR A 150 36.15 3.10 9.61
CA THR A 150 35.30 2.31 8.73
C THR A 150 33.91 2.94 8.71
N VAL A 151 33.43 3.30 7.52
CA VAL A 151 32.09 3.87 7.32
C VAL A 151 31.28 2.91 6.46
N ASP A 152 30.12 2.51 6.96
CA ASP A 152 29.18 1.64 6.24
C ASP A 152 28.00 2.46 5.71
N ARG A 153 27.72 2.31 4.42
CA ARG A 153 26.52 2.84 3.77
C ARG A 153 25.65 1.67 3.34
N ILE A 154 24.45 1.59 3.88
CA ILE A 154 23.55 0.44 3.71
C ILE A 154 22.50 0.82 2.69
N TYR A 155 22.34 0.04 1.63
CA TYR A 155 21.42 0.31 0.53
C TYR A 155 20.37 -0.80 0.42
N ALA A 156 19.10 -0.44 0.25
CA ALA A 156 18.01 -1.38 -0.05
C ALA A 156 17.97 -1.81 -1.54
N GLY A 157 19.12 -1.82 -2.20
CA GLY A 157 19.24 -2.08 -3.62
C GLY A 157 20.66 -1.80 -4.13
N LYS A 158 20.80 -1.65 -5.46
CA LYS A 158 22.09 -1.36 -6.08
C LYS A 158 22.46 0.13 -5.89
N PRO A 159 23.65 0.45 -5.36
CA PRO A 159 24.11 1.84 -5.25
C PRO A 159 24.01 2.57 -6.61
N GLY A 160 23.43 3.77 -6.60
CA GLY A 160 23.22 4.59 -7.80
C GLY A 160 21.90 4.37 -8.54
N THR A 161 21.02 3.48 -8.08
CA THR A 161 19.64 3.33 -8.62
C THR A 161 18.59 4.07 -7.78
N ASP A 162 18.97 5.19 -7.16
CA ASP A 162 18.16 5.99 -6.23
C ASP A 162 17.57 5.21 -5.03
N CYS A 163 18.17 4.05 -4.70
CA CYS A 163 17.71 3.20 -3.58
C CYS A 163 17.92 3.86 -2.22
N ASP A 164 17.08 3.48 -1.24
CA ASP A 164 17.24 3.99 0.11
C ASP A 164 18.62 3.69 0.62
N MET A 165 19.14 4.65 1.38
CA MET A 165 20.41 4.53 2.02
C MET A 165 20.30 4.90 3.49
N TRP A 166 20.94 4.10 4.35
CA TRP A 166 21.10 4.38 5.76
C TRP A 166 22.58 4.42 6.12
N TYR A 167 22.92 5.33 7.04
CA TYR A 167 24.23 5.41 7.68
C TYR A 167 24.27 4.65 9.02
N HIS A 168 23.11 4.35 9.60
CA HIS A 168 22.99 3.67 10.88
C HIS A 168 22.41 2.27 10.69
N HIS A 169 23.15 1.25 11.14
CA HIS A 169 22.70 -0.15 11.09
C HIS A 169 21.37 -0.36 11.82
N SER A 170 21.17 0.25 12.98
CA SER A 170 19.92 0.11 13.75
C SER A 170 18.68 0.66 13.00
N ALA A 171 18.84 1.70 12.19
CA ALA A 171 17.77 2.24 11.36
C ALA A 171 17.49 1.31 10.18
N ALA A 172 18.55 0.86 9.49
CA ALA A 172 18.44 -0.08 8.39
C ALA A 172 17.82 -1.43 8.82
N THR A 173 18.20 -1.94 10.00
CA THR A 173 17.68 -3.21 10.52
C THR A 173 16.21 -3.09 10.90
N ARG A 174 15.78 -1.97 11.50
CA ARG A 174 14.34 -1.72 11.75
C ARG A 174 13.54 -1.67 10.45
N ALA A 175 14.07 -1.02 9.41
CA ALA A 175 13.44 -0.99 8.09
C ALA A 175 13.35 -2.39 7.48
N ALA A 176 14.42 -3.19 7.57
CA ALA A 176 14.44 -4.58 7.12
C ALA A 176 13.44 -5.47 7.88
N LEU A 177 13.33 -5.33 9.20
CA LEU A 177 12.36 -6.09 10.01
C LEU A 177 10.92 -5.75 9.64
N ALA A 178 10.59 -4.46 9.49
CA ALA A 178 9.26 -4.01 9.07
C ALA A 178 8.91 -4.50 7.66
N TRP A 179 9.92 -4.70 6.80
CA TRP A 179 9.75 -5.29 5.47
C TRP A 179 9.40 -6.78 5.56
N MET A 180 10.12 -7.55 6.38
CA MET A 180 9.85 -8.98 6.59
C MET A 180 8.53 -9.24 7.32
N GLU A 181 8.12 -8.38 8.27
CA GLU A 181 6.87 -8.54 9.01
C GLU A 181 5.65 -8.39 8.08
N LYS A 182 5.73 -7.50 7.08
CA LYS A 182 4.68 -7.38 6.05
C LYS A 182 4.58 -8.60 5.14
N GLU A 183 5.67 -9.36 4.95
CA GLU A 183 5.63 -10.63 4.23
C GLU A 183 4.93 -11.73 5.05
N ALA A 184 5.07 -11.69 6.38
CA ALA A 184 4.60 -12.76 7.26
C ALA A 184 3.08 -12.73 7.55
N ILE A 185 2.38 -11.64 7.24
CA ILE A 185 0.96 -11.44 7.63
C ILE A 185 -0.04 -12.06 6.62
N HIS A 186 0.41 -12.60 5.49
CA HIS A 186 -0.47 -13.36 4.60
C HIS A 186 -0.44 -14.86 4.96
N GLU A 187 -1.39 -15.30 5.80
CA GLU A 187 -1.55 -16.71 6.21
C GLU A 187 -2.03 -17.65 5.08
N ASP A 188 -2.50 -17.08 3.96
CA ASP A 188 -2.97 -17.85 2.81
C ASP A 188 -1.92 -17.80 1.66
N PRO A 189 -1.15 -18.90 1.45
CA PRO A 189 -0.09 -18.94 0.44
C PRO A 189 -0.57 -18.72 -0.99
N GLU A 190 -1.87 -18.92 -1.27
CA GLU A 190 -2.45 -18.73 -2.60
C GLU A 190 -2.93 -17.28 -2.86
N GLN A 191 -3.16 -16.50 -1.79
CA GLN A 191 -3.48 -15.06 -1.88
C GLN A 191 -2.28 -14.16 -1.62
N SER A 192 -1.15 -14.74 -1.22
CA SER A 192 0.13 -14.04 -1.26
C SER A 192 0.42 -13.69 -2.73
N GLY A 193 0.23 -12.41 -3.08
CA GLY A 193 0.82 -11.87 -4.31
C GLY A 193 2.32 -12.21 -4.34
N PRO A 194 2.98 -12.16 -5.52
CA PRO A 194 4.39 -12.51 -5.63
C PRO A 194 5.15 -11.84 -4.47
N ALA A 195 5.82 -12.67 -3.64
CA ALA A 195 6.59 -12.24 -2.46
C ALA A 195 7.20 -10.89 -2.79
N PRO A 196 6.92 -9.81 -2.04
CA PRO A 196 7.21 -8.44 -2.44
C PRO A 196 8.64 -8.46 -2.91
N THR A 197 8.80 -8.50 -4.23
CA THR A 197 10.10 -8.88 -4.76
C THR A 197 11.04 -7.80 -4.27
N PRO A 198 12.32 -8.12 -4.01
CA PRO A 198 13.31 -7.09 -3.83
C PRO A 198 13.37 -6.31 -5.13
N PHE A 199 12.45 -5.34 -5.21
CA PHE A 199 12.64 -4.03 -5.69
C PHE A 199 13.09 -4.01 -7.15
N ASP A 200 12.18 -3.67 -8.08
CA ASP A 200 12.37 -3.57 -9.55
C ASP A 200 13.49 -2.59 -10.02
N PHE A 201 14.58 -2.46 -9.28
CA PHE A 201 15.71 -1.57 -9.49
C PHE A 201 15.35 -0.06 -9.47
N LYS A 202 14.27 0.37 -8.78
CA LYS A 202 13.76 1.76 -8.80
C LYS A 202 13.64 2.47 -7.44
N GLY A 203 14.76 2.78 -6.81
CA GLY A 203 14.96 2.98 -5.37
C GLY A 203 13.91 3.66 -4.49
N GLY A 204 13.73 3.18 -3.24
CA GLY A 204 13.07 3.95 -2.18
C GLY A 204 11.91 3.28 -1.40
N HIS A 205 12.00 3.33 -0.07
CA HIS A 205 10.96 3.33 0.96
C HIS A 205 10.13 4.63 0.88
N MET A 206 10.43 5.44 -0.13
CA MET A 206 9.51 6.32 -0.80
C MET A 206 8.90 5.52 -1.95
N LEU A 207 7.73 4.90 -1.74
CA LEU A 207 6.79 4.72 -2.85
C LEU A 207 6.85 6.02 -3.68
N PRO A 208 6.95 5.97 -5.03
CA PRO A 208 7.01 7.18 -5.84
C PRO A 208 5.93 8.10 -5.31
N ARG A 209 6.35 9.26 -4.77
CA ARG A 209 5.48 10.08 -3.90
C ARG A 209 4.16 10.20 -4.65
N SER A 210 3.09 9.67 -4.09
CA SER A 210 1.80 9.77 -4.73
C SER A 210 1.32 11.19 -4.49
N SER A 211 0.97 11.92 -5.55
CA SER A 211 0.38 13.24 -5.41
C SER A 211 -0.85 13.17 -4.52
N LYS A 212 -0.97 14.07 -3.54
CA LYS A 212 -2.15 14.12 -2.65
C LYS A 212 -3.41 14.55 -3.39
N PHE A 213 -3.26 15.26 -4.51
CA PHE A 213 -4.36 15.82 -5.27
C PHE A 213 -4.23 15.52 -6.77
N ASP A 214 -5.37 15.34 -7.44
CA ASP A 214 -5.45 15.08 -8.86
C ASP A 214 -6.04 16.25 -9.66
N VAL A 215 -5.84 16.20 -10.97
CA VAL A 215 -6.32 17.25 -11.88
C VAL A 215 -7.84 17.35 -11.84
N GLY A 216 -8.30 18.53 -11.45
CA GLY A 216 -9.69 18.92 -11.33
C GLY A 216 -10.30 18.77 -9.95
N ASP A 217 -9.53 18.33 -8.95
CA ASP A 217 -9.94 18.39 -7.55
C ASP A 217 -10.18 19.85 -7.12
N LYS A 218 -11.21 20.05 -6.29
CA LYS A 218 -11.49 21.32 -5.61
C LYS A 218 -10.71 21.34 -4.30
N VAL A 219 -9.91 22.37 -4.11
CA VAL A 219 -8.98 22.51 -3.00
C VAL A 219 -9.01 23.93 -2.48
N GLU A 220 -8.52 24.13 -1.27
CA GLU A 220 -8.21 25.45 -0.75
C GLU A 220 -6.70 25.69 -0.85
N VAL A 221 -6.31 26.89 -1.26
CA VAL A 221 -4.91 27.28 -1.43
C VAL A 221 -4.58 28.43 -0.49
N LEU A 222 -3.49 28.30 0.25
CA LEU A 222 -3.00 29.34 1.16
C LEU A 222 -2.35 30.47 0.34
N TYR A 223 -2.97 31.64 0.35
CA TYR A 223 -2.51 32.85 -0.31
C TYR A 223 -2.59 34.03 0.66
N GLU A 224 -1.48 34.72 0.90
CA GLU A 224 -1.37 35.85 1.83
C GLU A 224 -1.87 35.58 3.26
N GLY A 225 -1.79 34.32 3.72
CA GLY A 225 -2.21 33.90 5.07
C GLY A 225 -3.68 33.47 5.17
N GLU A 226 -4.45 33.61 4.10
CA GLU A 226 -5.85 33.17 4.02
C GLU A 226 -5.99 31.98 3.05
N TRP A 227 -7.02 31.15 3.28
CA TRP A 227 -7.31 29.99 2.44
C TRP A 227 -8.37 30.34 1.39
N TRP A 228 -8.01 30.18 0.12
CA TRP A 228 -8.86 30.56 -1.01
C TRP A 228 -9.31 29.34 -1.82
N ASP A 229 -10.58 29.32 -2.20
CA ASP A 229 -11.17 28.26 -3.02
C ASP A 229 -10.56 28.22 -4.43
N ALA A 230 -10.03 27.05 -4.80
CA ALA A 230 -9.42 26.83 -6.10
C ALA A 230 -9.71 25.44 -6.67
N LYS A 231 -9.38 25.27 -7.96
CA LYS A 231 -9.45 24.00 -8.67
C LYS A 231 -8.09 23.68 -9.30
N ILE A 232 -7.63 22.44 -9.16
CA ILE A 232 -6.36 22.01 -9.76
C ILE A 232 -6.54 21.87 -11.27
N LEU A 233 -5.75 22.60 -12.06
CA LEU A 233 -5.72 22.51 -13.52
C LEU A 233 -4.63 21.59 -14.05
N ARG A 234 -3.45 21.59 -13.41
CA ARG A 234 -2.28 20.83 -13.87
C ARG A 234 -1.44 20.37 -12.69
N LYS A 235 -0.87 19.18 -12.81
CA LYS A 235 0.09 18.57 -11.88
C LYS A 235 1.44 18.44 -12.57
N ASN A 236 2.50 18.97 -11.96
CA ASN A 236 3.87 18.84 -12.44
C ASN A 236 4.73 18.23 -11.32
N GLU A 237 5.56 17.25 -11.68
CA GLU A 237 6.54 16.67 -10.77
C GLU A 237 7.81 17.54 -10.74
N HIS A 238 8.22 17.97 -9.55
CA HIS A 238 9.40 18.77 -9.31
C HIS A 238 10.46 17.94 -8.60
N LYS A 239 11.67 17.85 -9.17
CA LYS A 239 12.74 16.95 -8.72
C LYS A 239 13.16 17.15 -7.26
N VAL A 240 13.02 18.36 -6.72
CA VAL A 240 13.52 18.72 -5.38
C VAL A 240 12.40 18.77 -4.34
N ASP A 241 11.19 19.19 -4.72
CA ASP A 241 10.13 19.58 -3.76
C ASP A 241 8.89 18.68 -3.79
N GLY A 242 8.86 17.64 -4.64
CA GLY A 242 7.67 16.82 -4.88
C GLY A 242 6.74 17.43 -5.94
N PHE A 243 5.43 17.46 -5.70
CA PHE A 243 4.47 17.96 -6.71
C PHE A 243 4.24 19.47 -6.59
N ARG A 244 4.22 20.14 -7.74
CA ARG A 244 3.81 21.53 -7.91
C ARG A 244 2.55 21.57 -8.76
N TYR A 245 1.60 22.41 -8.36
CA TYR A 245 0.28 22.47 -8.99
C TYR A 245 0.06 23.81 -9.69
N GLN A 246 -0.74 23.76 -10.77
CA GLN A 246 -1.37 24.94 -11.32
C GLN A 246 -2.83 24.94 -10.87
N VAL A 247 -3.23 26.00 -10.18
CA VAL A 247 -4.57 26.16 -9.60
C VAL A 247 -5.32 27.29 -10.29
N PHE A 248 -6.65 27.21 -10.26
CA PHE A 248 -7.58 28.22 -10.77
C PHE A 248 -8.48 28.68 -9.63
N TYR A 249 -8.43 29.97 -9.30
CA TYR A 249 -9.25 30.57 -8.26
C TYR A 249 -10.63 30.90 -8.81
N SER A 250 -11.68 30.43 -8.12
CA SER A 250 -13.05 30.57 -8.64
C SER A 250 -13.66 31.94 -8.36
N SER A 251 -13.16 32.67 -7.37
CA SER A 251 -13.65 34.00 -6.98
C SER A 251 -13.33 35.08 -8.00
N ASP A 252 -12.15 35.05 -8.60
CA ASP A 252 -11.61 36.11 -9.45
C ASP A 252 -11.24 35.62 -10.88
N ASN A 253 -11.46 34.33 -11.17
CA ASN A 253 -11.07 33.66 -12.42
C ASN A 253 -9.56 33.73 -12.74
N SER A 254 -8.70 33.87 -11.73
CA SER A 254 -7.24 33.92 -11.91
C SER A 254 -6.60 32.52 -11.88
N LYS A 255 -5.35 32.44 -12.35
CA LYS A 255 -4.56 31.20 -12.38
C LYS A 255 -3.21 31.43 -11.73
N GLN A 256 -2.78 30.48 -10.90
CA GLN A 256 -1.45 30.49 -10.30
C GLN A 256 -0.75 29.16 -10.57
N SER A 257 0.50 29.24 -11.03
CA SER A 257 1.36 28.07 -11.29
C SER A 257 2.45 27.94 -10.24
N GLY A 258 2.88 26.72 -9.94
CA GLY A 258 3.99 26.48 -9.02
C GLY A 258 3.59 26.46 -7.55
N VAL A 259 2.30 26.32 -7.26
CA VAL A 259 1.79 26.20 -5.89
C VAL A 259 2.33 24.91 -5.26
N ALA A 260 2.96 25.03 -4.09
CA ALA A 260 3.51 23.89 -3.35
C ALA A 260 2.39 23.02 -2.77
N GLU A 261 2.59 21.70 -2.72
CA GLU A 261 1.62 20.77 -2.11
C GLU A 261 1.31 21.11 -0.65
N SER A 262 2.24 21.73 0.08
CA SER A 262 2.06 22.19 1.47
C SER A 262 1.12 23.40 1.60
N SER A 263 0.92 24.16 0.53
CA SER A 263 0.04 25.33 0.48
C SER A 263 -1.36 24.96 -0.03
N ILE A 264 -1.67 23.67 -0.16
CA ILE A 264 -2.94 23.16 -0.67
C ILE A 264 -3.52 22.21 0.37
N ARG A 265 -4.81 22.35 0.67
CA ARG A 265 -5.56 21.40 1.49
C ARG A 265 -6.86 20.99 0.79
N PRO A 266 -7.44 19.82 1.11
CA PRO A 266 -8.78 19.48 0.65
C PRO A 266 -9.73 20.61 1.04
N ARG A 267 -10.60 21.04 0.11
CA ARG A 267 -11.63 22.01 0.42
C ARG A 267 -12.47 21.48 1.57
N MET A 268 -12.65 22.26 2.62
CA MET A 268 -13.63 21.92 3.66
C MET A 268 -15.01 22.19 3.03
N ASN A 269 -15.57 21.19 2.35
CA ASN A 269 -16.99 21.24 2.06
C ASN A 269 -17.70 21.09 3.41
N ASP A 270 -18.56 22.05 3.76
CA ASP A 270 -19.40 22.02 4.97
C ASP A 270 -20.41 20.85 4.99
N GLU A 271 -20.50 20.08 3.89
CA GLU A 271 -21.34 18.90 3.82
C GLU A 271 -20.60 17.68 4.39
N ASP A 272 -21.09 17.22 5.54
CA ASP A 272 -20.71 15.96 6.17
C ASP A 272 -20.69 14.81 5.14
N PRO A 273 -19.52 14.16 4.90
CA PRO A 273 -19.38 13.10 3.90
C PRO A 273 -20.37 11.94 4.09
N HIS A 274 -20.80 11.68 5.33
CA HIS A 274 -21.79 10.65 5.65
C HIS A 274 -23.19 11.07 5.20
N LYS A 275 -23.56 12.34 5.38
CA LYS A 275 -24.83 12.88 4.86
C LYS A 275 -24.84 12.87 3.33
N THR A 276 -23.72 13.22 2.70
CA THR A 276 -23.60 13.11 1.24
C THR A 276 -23.75 11.66 0.77
N ALA A 277 -23.22 10.67 1.51
CA ALA A 277 -23.38 9.25 1.19
C ALA A 277 -24.85 8.81 1.35
N ALA A 278 -25.49 9.16 2.46
CA ALA A 278 -26.89 8.88 2.74
C ALA A 278 -27.82 9.46 1.64
N ASN A 279 -27.61 10.72 1.26
CA ASN A 279 -28.34 11.38 0.16
C ASN A 279 -28.15 10.67 -1.19
N ASN A 280 -27.10 9.87 -1.34
CA ASN A 280 -26.79 9.12 -2.55
C ASN A 280 -27.28 7.66 -2.53
N GLY A 281 -27.95 7.22 -1.46
CA GLY A 281 -28.52 5.88 -1.31
C GLY A 281 -27.58 4.86 -0.67
N PHE A 282 -26.53 5.33 0.01
CA PHE A 282 -25.65 4.47 0.83
C PHE A 282 -26.07 4.55 2.30
N ASP A 283 -25.66 3.57 3.11
CA ASP A 283 -25.87 3.62 4.56
C ASP A 283 -24.92 4.63 5.25
N GLU A 284 -25.12 4.86 6.55
CA GLU A 284 -24.37 5.84 7.35
C GLU A 284 -22.87 5.52 7.50
N THR A 285 -22.46 4.28 7.26
CA THR A 285 -21.05 3.84 7.37
C THR A 285 -20.22 4.20 6.13
N TRP A 286 -20.87 4.62 5.04
CA TRP A 286 -20.20 5.06 3.82
C TRP A 286 -19.88 6.55 3.85
N GLN A 287 -18.82 6.94 3.15
CA GLN A 287 -18.46 8.35 2.95
C GLN A 287 -18.44 8.69 1.46
N ALA A 288 -19.06 9.81 1.07
CA ALA A 288 -19.09 10.25 -0.32
C ALA A 288 -18.55 11.67 -0.47
N PHE A 289 -17.55 11.83 -1.34
CA PHE A 289 -16.94 13.12 -1.66
C PHE A 289 -17.20 13.46 -3.13
N SER A 290 -17.87 14.60 -3.36
CA SER A 290 -18.03 15.15 -4.71
C SER A 290 -16.76 15.90 -5.14
N GLN A 291 -16.05 15.36 -6.14
CA GLN A 291 -14.84 16.00 -6.68
C GLN A 291 -15.15 17.04 -7.78
N GLY A 292 -16.43 17.41 -7.94
CA GLY A 292 -16.91 18.33 -8.97
C GLY A 292 -17.16 17.65 -10.33
N GLY A 293 -18.30 17.99 -10.94
CA GLY A 293 -18.79 17.31 -12.15
C GLY A 293 -19.30 15.90 -11.84
N ASN A 294 -19.10 14.96 -12.76
CA ASN A 294 -19.56 13.57 -12.62
C ASN A 294 -18.55 12.67 -11.88
N ARG A 295 -17.51 13.23 -11.24
CA ARG A 295 -16.49 12.47 -10.52
C ARG A 295 -16.80 12.40 -9.04
N TRP A 296 -16.78 11.17 -8.52
CA TRP A 296 -17.10 10.84 -7.14
C TRP A 296 -15.98 10.01 -6.54
N LYS A 297 -15.63 10.30 -5.29
CA LYS A 297 -14.81 9.43 -4.45
C LYS A 297 -15.71 8.92 -3.34
N ILE A 298 -16.03 7.64 -3.37
CA ILE A 298 -16.90 6.99 -2.37
C ILE A 298 -16.06 5.97 -1.62
N ILE A 299 -16.08 6.00 -0.30
CA ILE A 299 -15.31 5.12 0.57
C ILE A 299 -16.29 4.20 1.30
N GLY A 300 -16.12 2.90 1.13
CA GLY A 300 -16.90 1.90 1.85
C GLY A 300 -16.46 1.76 3.31
N PRO A 301 -17.24 1.05 4.15
CA PRO A 301 -16.90 0.80 5.55
C PRO A 301 -15.59 0.02 5.73
N ASP A 302 -15.16 -0.71 4.70
CA ASP A 302 -13.88 -1.44 4.63
C ASP A 302 -12.70 -0.56 4.17
N GLY A 303 -12.92 0.73 3.93
CA GLY A 303 -11.92 1.66 3.41
C GLY A 303 -11.71 1.56 1.90
N THR A 304 -12.45 0.71 1.18
CA THR A 304 -12.32 0.57 -0.28
C THR A 304 -12.79 1.84 -0.97
N VAL A 305 -11.94 2.38 -1.85
CA VAL A 305 -12.22 3.63 -2.56
C VAL A 305 -12.77 3.37 -3.97
N TYR A 306 -14.02 3.74 -4.18
CA TYR A 306 -14.72 3.68 -5.46
C TYR A 306 -14.65 5.03 -6.19
N LYS A 307 -14.24 4.99 -7.46
CA LYS A 307 -14.13 6.18 -8.33
C LYS A 307 -15.44 6.57 -9.03
N SER A 308 -16.52 5.81 -8.82
CA SER A 308 -17.83 6.09 -9.42
C SER A 308 -18.99 5.63 -8.54
N LYS A 309 -20.10 6.37 -8.58
CA LYS A 309 -21.35 6.03 -7.86
C LYS A 309 -21.90 4.67 -8.25
N LYS A 310 -21.87 4.33 -9.54
CA LYS A 310 -22.38 3.04 -10.04
C LYS A 310 -21.60 1.85 -9.48
N ALA A 311 -20.27 1.93 -9.47
CA ALA A 311 -19.44 0.86 -8.92
C ALA A 311 -19.65 0.68 -7.41
N ALA A 312 -19.75 1.80 -6.68
CA ALA A 312 -20.05 1.76 -5.24
C ALA A 312 -21.43 1.16 -4.96
N LEU A 313 -22.48 1.55 -5.69
CA LEU A 313 -23.83 0.99 -5.52
C LEU A 313 -23.90 -0.50 -5.86
N GLN A 314 -23.16 -0.95 -6.88
CA GLN A 314 -23.08 -2.37 -7.20
C GLN A 314 -22.40 -3.15 -6.08
N ALA A 315 -21.33 -2.63 -5.49
CA ALA A 315 -20.66 -3.24 -4.35
C ALA A 315 -21.55 -3.22 -3.09
N PHE A 316 -22.32 -2.15 -2.88
CA PHE A 316 -23.27 -2.00 -1.79
C PHE A 316 -24.39 -3.06 -1.88
N ASN A 317 -25.07 -3.16 -3.03
CA ASN A 317 -26.15 -4.12 -3.24
C ASN A 317 -25.64 -5.58 -3.20
N ASN A 318 -24.43 -5.83 -3.72
CA ASN A 318 -23.85 -7.17 -3.64
C ASN A 318 -23.48 -7.59 -2.20
N LYS A 319 -23.26 -6.64 -1.28
CA LYS A 319 -23.04 -6.92 0.15
C LYS A 319 -24.35 -7.11 0.91
N SER A 320 -25.45 -6.48 0.51
CA SER A 320 -26.76 -6.68 1.14
C SER A 320 -27.40 -8.02 0.76
N ASP A 321 -27.11 -8.53 -0.44
CA ASP A 321 -27.71 -9.80 -0.93
C ASP A 321 -26.80 -11.03 -0.75
N LYS A 322 -25.56 -10.85 -0.29
CA LYS A 322 -24.73 -11.97 0.18
C LYS A 322 -24.87 -12.06 1.70
N PRO A 323 -25.59 -13.05 2.26
CA PRO A 323 -25.50 -13.33 3.68
C PRO A 323 -24.02 -13.43 4.04
N SER A 324 -23.61 -12.72 5.09
CA SER A 324 -22.25 -12.71 5.58
C SER A 324 -21.77 -14.15 5.72
N LYS A 325 -20.65 -14.49 5.07
CA LYS A 325 -20.02 -15.81 5.16
C LYS A 325 -19.61 -16.17 6.62
N ASP A 326 -19.68 -15.19 7.54
CA ASP A 326 -19.45 -15.36 8.97
C ASP A 326 -20.68 -15.83 9.77
N SER A 327 -21.84 -16.09 9.13
CA SER A 327 -22.96 -16.80 9.78
C SER A 327 -23.13 -18.26 9.31
N LEU A 328 -22.22 -18.78 8.47
CA LEU A 328 -22.17 -20.20 8.08
C LEU A 328 -21.44 -21.04 9.14
N THR A 329 -21.81 -20.90 10.40
CA THR A 329 -21.66 -21.98 11.38
C THR A 329 -22.98 -22.75 11.55
N GLU A 330 -23.88 -22.67 10.56
CA GLU A 330 -24.80 -23.76 10.27
C GLU A 330 -23.92 -24.94 9.83
N GLU A 331 -23.59 -25.76 10.82
CA GLU A 331 -22.79 -26.98 10.64
C GLU A 331 -23.59 -27.96 9.79
N ASP A 332 -23.43 -27.86 8.47
CA ASP A 332 -23.84 -28.90 7.54
C ASP A 332 -23.34 -30.26 8.06
N PRO A 333 -24.17 -31.32 7.99
CA PRO A 333 -23.75 -32.63 8.46
C PRO A 333 -22.49 -33.06 7.70
N PRO A 334 -21.50 -33.67 8.39
CA PRO A 334 -20.23 -34.01 7.77
C PRO A 334 -20.44 -35.04 6.65
N TRP A 335 -19.76 -34.83 5.52
CA TRP A 335 -19.76 -35.77 4.40
C TRP A 335 -19.39 -37.18 4.86
N ARG A 336 -20.28 -38.15 4.63
CA ARG A 336 -20.02 -39.56 4.91
C ARG A 336 -19.11 -40.11 3.82
N THR A 337 -18.03 -40.78 4.23
CA THR A 337 -17.05 -41.42 3.32
C THR A 337 -17.25 -42.94 3.21
N VAL A 338 -18.31 -43.48 3.83
CA VAL A 338 -18.65 -44.90 3.84
C VAL A 338 -20.16 -45.12 3.72
N GLY A 339 -20.58 -46.31 3.28
CA GLY A 339 -21.96 -46.78 3.37
C GLY A 339 -22.86 -46.58 2.14
N SER A 340 -22.44 -45.78 1.16
CA SER A 340 -23.15 -45.69 -0.13
C SER A 340 -22.52 -46.60 -1.19
N GLU A 341 -23.35 -47.17 -2.05
CA GLU A 341 -22.96 -47.98 -3.21
C GLU A 341 -22.27 -47.15 -4.32
N TYR A 342 -22.43 -45.83 -4.30
CA TYR A 342 -21.88 -44.92 -5.29
C TYR A 342 -20.49 -44.38 -4.96
N LEU A 343 -20.03 -44.54 -3.71
CA LEU A 343 -18.70 -44.08 -3.32
C LEU A 343 -17.61 -44.78 -4.14
N GLY A 344 -16.65 -44.00 -4.63
CA GLY A 344 -15.57 -44.46 -5.52
C GLY A 344 -16.01 -44.78 -6.95
N LYS A 345 -17.28 -44.53 -7.31
CA LYS A 345 -17.71 -44.59 -8.72
C LYS A 345 -17.27 -43.33 -9.45
N TYR A 346 -17.00 -43.48 -10.75
CA TYR A 346 -16.62 -42.37 -11.61
C TYR A 346 -17.85 -41.79 -12.31
N VAL A 347 -17.89 -40.47 -12.40
CA VAL A 347 -18.98 -39.69 -12.96
C VAL A 347 -18.45 -38.89 -14.13
N ARG A 348 -19.15 -38.92 -15.27
CA ARG A 348 -18.86 -38.06 -16.41
C ARG A 348 -19.71 -36.82 -16.34
N TRP A 349 -19.09 -35.68 -16.12
CA TRP A 349 -19.76 -34.38 -16.05
C TRP A 349 -19.48 -33.58 -17.31
N VAL A 350 -20.51 -32.95 -17.88
CA VAL A 350 -20.38 -32.16 -19.11
C VAL A 350 -20.79 -30.73 -18.82
N THR A 351 -19.82 -29.82 -18.84
CA THR A 351 -20.08 -28.39 -18.66
C THR A 351 -20.11 -27.68 -20.00
N GLU A 352 -21.20 -26.97 -20.28
CA GLU A 352 -21.31 -26.15 -21.49
C GLU A 352 -20.66 -24.78 -21.28
N HIS A 353 -19.55 -24.52 -21.98
CA HIS A 353 -18.85 -23.25 -21.93
C HIS A 353 -19.06 -22.41 -23.19
N LYS A 354 -19.47 -21.15 -23.04
CA LYS A 354 -19.53 -20.19 -24.14
C LYS A 354 -18.15 -19.63 -24.47
N ALA A 355 -17.38 -20.37 -25.27
CA ALA A 355 -16.06 -19.94 -25.74
C ALA A 355 -16.10 -18.67 -26.61
N SER A 356 -17.24 -18.38 -27.27
CA SER A 356 -17.49 -17.11 -27.96
C SER A 356 -18.99 -16.84 -28.07
N ALA A 357 -19.38 -15.65 -28.53
CA ALA A 357 -20.79 -15.27 -28.73
C ALA A 357 -21.61 -16.22 -29.63
N ARG A 358 -20.95 -17.03 -30.47
CA ARG A 358 -21.60 -17.98 -31.40
C ARG A 358 -21.24 -19.44 -31.15
N ARG A 359 -20.32 -19.73 -30.21
CA ARG A 359 -19.79 -21.08 -30.01
C ARG A 359 -19.88 -21.47 -28.55
N THR A 360 -20.65 -22.52 -28.31
CA THR A 360 -20.63 -23.29 -27.07
C THR A 360 -19.74 -24.51 -27.27
N VAL A 361 -18.91 -24.82 -26.29
CA VAL A 361 -18.05 -26.00 -26.25
C VAL A 361 -18.47 -26.81 -25.04
N ALA A 362 -18.78 -28.09 -25.25
CA ALA A 362 -18.97 -29.04 -24.17
C ALA A 362 -17.60 -29.48 -23.66
N VAL A 363 -17.35 -29.26 -22.37
CA VAL A 363 -16.14 -29.70 -21.68
C VAL A 363 -16.53 -30.88 -20.81
N GLU A 364 -15.99 -32.05 -21.12
CA GLU A 364 -16.22 -33.27 -20.33
C GLU A 364 -15.12 -33.39 -19.25
N GLN A 365 -15.54 -33.67 -18.02
CA GLN A 365 -14.67 -33.98 -16.89
C GLN A 365 -15.06 -35.33 -16.30
N ILE A 366 -14.10 -36.06 -15.76
CA ILE A 366 -14.37 -37.31 -15.04
C ILE A 366 -14.00 -37.12 -13.57
N GLY A 367 -15.01 -37.20 -12.72
CA GLY A 367 -14.87 -37.07 -11.27
C GLY A 367 -15.10 -38.38 -10.55
N GLU A 368 -14.71 -38.44 -9.28
CA GLU A 368 -14.95 -39.56 -8.37
C GLU A 368 -15.90 -39.13 -7.26
N VAL A 369 -16.88 -39.98 -6.92
CA VAL A 369 -17.75 -39.74 -5.76
C VAL A 369 -16.98 -40.02 -4.47
N VAL A 370 -16.64 -38.97 -3.72
CA VAL A 370 -15.80 -39.08 -2.51
C VAL A 370 -16.60 -39.00 -1.21
N GLY A 371 -17.80 -38.43 -1.24
CA GLY A 371 -18.62 -38.22 -0.06
C GLY A 371 -20.12 -38.20 -0.38
N TRP A 372 -20.96 -38.39 0.64
CA TRP A 372 -22.41 -38.24 0.51
C TRP A 372 -23.07 -37.81 1.82
N ILE A 373 -24.24 -37.18 1.72
CA ILE A 373 -25.16 -36.88 2.83
C ILE A 373 -26.38 -37.77 2.64
N SER A 374 -26.80 -38.46 3.71
CA SER A 374 -27.98 -39.31 3.68
C SER A 374 -29.26 -38.49 3.79
N GLU A 375 -30.35 -38.98 3.18
CA GLU A 375 -31.70 -38.47 3.42
C GLU A 375 -32.12 -38.48 4.92
N THR A 376 -31.44 -39.29 5.74
CA THR A 376 -31.69 -39.41 7.19
C THR A 376 -30.77 -38.52 8.03
N ASP A 377 -29.78 -37.88 7.42
CA ASP A 377 -28.93 -36.94 8.12
C ASP A 377 -29.71 -35.67 8.44
N VAL A 378 -29.54 -35.20 9.66
CA VAL A 378 -30.15 -33.97 10.15
C VAL A 378 -29.05 -33.06 10.68
N ASP A 379 -29.23 -31.76 10.49
CA ASP A 379 -28.36 -30.75 11.06
C ASP A 379 -28.59 -30.59 12.58
N LYS A 380 -27.93 -29.60 13.18
CA LYS A 380 -28.11 -29.28 14.61
C LYS A 380 -29.51 -28.77 14.97
N ALA A 381 -30.22 -28.18 14.01
CA ALA A 381 -31.59 -27.70 14.18
C ALA A 381 -32.62 -28.85 14.05
N GLY A 382 -32.20 -30.04 13.61
CA GLY A 382 -33.07 -31.17 13.32
C GLY A 382 -33.72 -31.08 11.94
N GLU A 383 -33.23 -30.19 11.08
CA GLU A 383 -33.64 -30.07 9.70
C GLU A 383 -32.88 -31.08 8.84
N PRO A 384 -33.48 -31.62 7.76
CA PRO A 384 -32.79 -32.55 6.87
C PRO A 384 -31.53 -31.92 6.28
N GLY A 385 -30.43 -32.68 6.27
CA GLY A 385 -29.14 -32.20 5.74
C GLY A 385 -29.19 -31.80 4.26
N PHE A 386 -30.14 -32.37 3.50
CA PHE A 386 -30.43 -31.93 2.14
C PHE A 386 -31.90 -32.21 1.78
N VAL A 387 -32.54 -31.25 1.12
CA VAL A 387 -33.90 -31.37 0.58
C VAL A 387 -33.83 -31.25 -0.94
N SER A 388 -34.24 -32.30 -1.64
CA SER A 388 -34.24 -32.37 -3.11
C SER A 388 -35.06 -31.23 -3.72
N GLU A 389 -34.49 -30.51 -4.68
CA GLU A 389 -35.20 -29.43 -5.37
C GLU A 389 -36.35 -29.98 -6.22
N LYS A 390 -36.14 -31.17 -6.79
CA LYS A 390 -37.10 -31.84 -7.68
C LYS A 390 -38.32 -32.38 -6.94
N THR A 391 -38.12 -32.93 -5.74
CA THR A 391 -39.18 -33.62 -5.00
C THR A 391 -39.68 -32.87 -3.78
N GLY A 392 -38.92 -31.89 -3.27
CA GLY A 392 -39.20 -31.16 -2.04
C GLY A 392 -39.13 -32.03 -0.78
N LYS A 393 -38.50 -33.20 -0.86
CA LYS A 393 -38.36 -34.16 0.25
C LYS A 393 -36.89 -34.33 0.63
N PRO A 394 -36.60 -34.75 1.88
CA PRO A 394 -35.26 -35.18 2.26
C PRO A 394 -34.72 -36.20 1.25
N ALA A 395 -33.50 -36.00 0.78
CA ALA A 395 -32.87 -36.84 -0.23
C ALA A 395 -31.39 -36.98 0.03
N SER A 396 -30.74 -37.92 -0.67
CA SER A 396 -29.29 -38.10 -0.58
C SER A 396 -28.58 -37.19 -1.58
N LEU A 397 -27.50 -36.55 -1.13
CA LEU A 397 -26.65 -35.66 -1.92
C LEU A 397 -25.24 -36.26 -2.01
N TYR A 398 -24.62 -36.21 -3.19
CA TYR A 398 -23.34 -36.85 -3.45
C TYR A 398 -22.29 -35.84 -3.88
N HIS A 399 -21.16 -35.82 -3.16
CA HIS A 399 -20.03 -34.94 -3.45
C HIS A 399 -19.07 -35.61 -4.42
N VAL A 400 -18.93 -35.02 -5.61
CA VAL A 400 -18.05 -35.51 -6.68
C VAL A 400 -16.86 -34.56 -6.82
N VAL A 401 -15.65 -35.12 -6.78
CA VAL A 401 -14.40 -34.36 -6.94
C VAL A 401 -13.75 -34.71 -8.28
N PHE A 402 -13.33 -33.69 -9.03
CA PHE A 402 -12.68 -33.83 -10.32
C PHE A 402 -11.16 -33.72 -10.16
N ASN A 403 -10.44 -34.82 -10.42
CA ASN A 403 -8.99 -34.89 -10.29
C ASN A 403 -8.23 -34.47 -11.57
N ASP A 404 -8.90 -33.78 -12.50
CA ASP A 404 -8.27 -33.33 -13.74
C ASP A 404 -7.25 -32.22 -13.43
N GLU A 405 -5.95 -32.51 -13.61
CA GLU A 405 -4.90 -31.49 -13.45
C GLU A 405 -5.15 -30.33 -14.44
N PRO A 406 -5.41 -29.10 -13.95
CA PRO A 406 -5.78 -27.98 -14.79
C PRO A 406 -4.66 -27.58 -15.77
N THR A 407 -3.43 -27.98 -15.51
CA THR A 407 -2.21 -27.58 -16.23
C THR A 407 -2.18 -27.95 -17.72
N HIS A 408 -2.99 -28.91 -18.17
CA HIS A 408 -2.95 -29.41 -19.56
C HIS A 408 -4.29 -29.33 -20.30
N HIS A 409 -5.37 -28.85 -19.68
CA HIS A 409 -6.65 -28.73 -20.35
C HIS A 409 -6.76 -27.37 -21.06
N PRO A 410 -7.13 -27.31 -22.36
CA PRO A 410 -7.26 -26.04 -23.10
C PRO A 410 -8.35 -25.12 -22.53
N TYR A 411 -9.21 -25.66 -21.65
CA TYR A 411 -10.27 -24.93 -20.95
C TYR A 411 -10.10 -24.98 -19.42
N ALA A 412 -8.86 -24.97 -18.93
CA ALA A 412 -8.54 -25.04 -17.49
C ALA A 412 -9.35 -24.07 -16.61
N SER A 413 -9.58 -22.85 -17.09
CA SER A 413 -10.35 -21.81 -16.38
C SER A 413 -11.84 -22.10 -16.21
N VAL A 414 -12.34 -23.19 -16.81
CA VAL A 414 -13.76 -23.58 -16.78
C VAL A 414 -13.94 -24.94 -16.12
N LEU A 415 -12.84 -25.61 -15.75
CA LEU A 415 -12.92 -26.84 -15.00
C LEU A 415 -13.48 -26.52 -13.61
N ILE A 416 -14.47 -27.30 -13.18
CA ILE A 416 -14.95 -27.27 -11.81
C ILE A 416 -14.14 -28.28 -10.98
N GLU A 417 -13.85 -27.93 -9.74
CA GLU A 417 -13.12 -28.78 -8.81
C GLU A 417 -14.01 -29.85 -8.19
N PHE A 418 -15.26 -29.49 -7.89
CA PHE A 418 -16.26 -30.38 -7.34
C PHE A 418 -17.68 -30.01 -7.80
N VAL A 419 -18.59 -30.97 -7.68
CA VAL A 419 -20.04 -30.76 -7.84
C VAL A 419 -20.80 -31.67 -6.89
N ASP A 420 -21.90 -31.17 -6.35
CA ASP A 420 -22.83 -31.95 -5.55
C ASP A 420 -24.02 -32.37 -6.41
N LEU A 421 -24.32 -33.66 -6.44
CA LEU A 421 -25.36 -34.25 -7.30
C LEU A 421 -26.42 -34.96 -6.48
N GLU A 422 -27.68 -34.78 -6.85
CA GLU A 422 -28.75 -35.62 -6.32
C GLU A 422 -28.62 -37.06 -6.85
N GLU A 423 -29.18 -38.04 -6.14
CA GLU A 423 -29.10 -39.45 -6.53
C GLU A 423 -29.58 -39.72 -7.97
N TYR A 424 -30.63 -39.01 -8.43
CA TYR A 424 -31.15 -39.20 -9.78
C TYR A 424 -30.21 -38.63 -10.86
N GLU A 425 -29.51 -37.52 -10.58
CA GLU A 425 -28.53 -36.90 -11.48
C GLU A 425 -27.28 -37.76 -11.55
N LEU A 426 -26.84 -38.25 -10.39
CA LEU A 426 -25.71 -39.14 -10.28
C LEU A 426 -25.91 -40.41 -11.12
N LYS A 427 -27.10 -41.01 -11.08
CA LYS A 427 -27.46 -42.19 -11.88
C LYS A 427 -27.38 -41.95 -13.39
N GLU A 428 -27.63 -40.72 -13.85
CA GLU A 428 -27.54 -40.35 -15.26
C GLU A 428 -26.08 -40.13 -15.71
N CYS A 429 -25.21 -39.73 -14.79
CA CYS A 429 -23.82 -39.38 -15.08
C CYS A 429 -22.79 -40.48 -14.73
N ILE A 430 -23.19 -41.55 -14.03
CA ILE A 430 -22.29 -42.64 -13.65
C ILE A 430 -21.75 -43.38 -14.88
N LEU A 431 -20.44 -43.58 -14.89
CA LEU A 431 -19.75 -44.42 -15.86
C LEU A 431 -19.85 -45.89 -15.46
N SER A 432 -20.16 -46.74 -16.44
CA SER A 432 -20.01 -48.19 -16.23
C SER A 432 -18.53 -48.56 -16.10
N GLU A 433 -18.24 -49.63 -15.36
CA GLU A 433 -16.87 -50.12 -15.15
C GLU A 433 -16.16 -50.48 -16.47
N GLU A 434 -16.94 -50.82 -17.52
CA GLU A 434 -16.41 -51.10 -18.85
C GLU A 434 -16.03 -49.83 -19.64
N GLU A 435 -16.77 -48.73 -19.44
CA GLU A 435 -16.51 -47.43 -20.06
C GLU A 435 -15.33 -46.71 -19.40
N TYR A 436 -15.18 -46.87 -18.09
CA TYR A 436 -14.01 -46.36 -17.37
C TYR A 436 -12.83 -47.30 -17.59
N ARG A 437 -12.25 -47.24 -18.79
CA ARG A 437 -10.87 -47.68 -19.00
C ARG A 437 -9.99 -46.45 -18.81
N PRO A 438 -9.40 -46.22 -17.62
CA PRO A 438 -8.36 -45.22 -17.52
C PRO A 438 -7.37 -45.63 -18.59
N ASN A 439 -7.19 -44.75 -19.59
CA ASN A 439 -6.25 -45.00 -20.67
C ASN A 439 -4.93 -45.29 -19.95
N LYS A 440 -4.57 -46.57 -19.82
CA LYS A 440 -3.29 -47.03 -19.31
C LYS A 440 -2.29 -46.57 -20.35
N LYS A 441 -2.01 -45.28 -20.38
CA LYS A 441 -0.86 -44.69 -21.04
C LYS A 441 0.32 -45.32 -20.32
N THR A 442 0.78 -46.41 -20.91
CA THR A 442 2.19 -46.73 -21.09
C THR A 442 3.06 -45.90 -20.17
N ARG A 443 3.34 -46.46 -18.98
CA ARG A 443 4.56 -46.16 -18.24
C ARG A 443 5.70 -46.44 -19.22
N VAL A 444 6.12 -45.44 -19.97
CA VAL A 444 7.37 -45.45 -20.72
C VAL A 444 8.44 -45.40 -19.64
N GLY A 445 9.08 -46.53 -19.40
CA GLY A 445 10.23 -46.65 -18.51
C GLY A 445 11.47 -45.97 -19.06
#